data_AF-A0A834IQ74-F1
#
_entry.id   AF-A0A834IQ74-F1
#
_cell.length_a   1.000
_cell.length_b   1.000
_cell.length_c   1.000
_cell.angle_alpha   90.00
_cell.angle_beta   90.00
_cell.angle_gamma   90.00
#
_symmetry.space_group_name_H-M   'P 1'
#
loop_
_entity.id
_entity.type
_entity.pdbx_description
1 polymer ?
#
loop_
_entity_poly.entity_id
_entity_poly.type
_entity_poly.pdbx_seq_one_letter_code
_entity_poly.pdbx_strand_id
1 'polypeptide(L)'
;MDKKEFRTLLDAEFTDTAPGKSTIKDWYAKFRYAETSTENGERSGRPKEIVTDENILEIHKMILNDRKLKRNEIAEPLKTSTERVAHIEVYI
;
A
#
# COMPACT_ATOMS: atom_id res chain seq x y z
N MET A 1 25.78 22.05 1.62
CA MET A 1 25.08 21.72 0.38
C MET A 1 23.78 22.48 0.34
N ASP A 2 23.65 23.40 -0.61
CA ASP A 2 22.40 24.11 -0.84
C ASP A 2 21.47 23.31 -1.78
N LYS A 3 20.24 23.81 -1.99
CA LYS A 3 19.26 23.12 -2.84
C LYS A 3 19.65 23.10 -4.33
N LYS A 4 20.38 24.11 -4.79
CA LYS A 4 20.78 24.23 -6.20
C LYS A 4 21.90 23.23 -6.51
N GLU A 5 22.89 23.13 -5.62
CA GLU A 5 23.93 22.11 -5.61
C GLU A 5 23.32 20.70 -5.55
N PHE A 6 22.32 20.47 -4.68
CA PHE A 6 21.61 19.18 -4.60
C PHE A 6 20.97 18.80 -5.94
N ARG A 7 20.32 19.74 -6.62
CA ARG A 7 19.75 19.50 -7.96
C ARG A 7 20.83 19.19 -8.99
N THR A 8 21.92 19.95 -9.01
CA THR A 8 23.01 19.75 -9.97
C THR A 8 23.67 18.38 -9.80
N LEU A 9 23.84 17.91 -8.56
CA LEU A 9 24.37 16.57 -8.29
C LEU A 9 23.44 15.47 -8.80
N LEU A 10 22.13 15.60 -8.57
CA LEU A 10 21.15 14.64 -9.10
C LEU A 10 21.09 14.63 -10.63
N ASP A 11 21.24 15.80 -11.28
CA ASP A 11 21.25 15.90 -12.74
C ASP A 11 22.51 15.30 -13.35
N ALA A 12 23.65 15.43 -12.68
CA ALA A 12 24.90 14.81 -13.11
C ALA A 12 24.85 13.28 -13.00
N GLU A 13 24.24 12.74 -11.95
CA GLU A 13 24.18 11.30 -11.68
C GLU A 13 23.10 10.59 -12.50
N PHE A 14 21.89 11.16 -12.56
CA PHE A 14 20.71 10.49 -13.13
C PHE A 14 20.32 11.01 -14.52
N THR A 15 21.00 12.05 -15.03
CA THR A 15 20.78 12.67 -16.34
C THR A 15 19.29 12.77 -16.70
N ASP A 16 18.80 11.93 -17.62
CA ASP A 16 17.42 11.95 -18.14
C ASP A 16 16.40 11.28 -17.19
N THR A 17 16.88 10.52 -16.22
CA THR A 17 16.07 9.85 -15.19
C THR A 17 15.98 10.63 -13.88
N ALA A 18 16.58 11.82 -13.83
CA ALA A 18 16.59 12.65 -12.64
C ALA A 18 15.14 13.01 -12.20
N PRO A 19 14.82 12.90 -10.90
CA PRO A 19 13.50 13.22 -10.41
C PRO A 19 13.07 14.65 -10.72
N GLY A 20 11.75 14.87 -10.77
CA GLY A 20 11.18 16.19 -10.98
C GLY A 20 11.50 17.19 -9.86
N LYS A 21 11.34 18.48 -10.16
CA LYS A 21 11.63 19.60 -9.23
C LYS A 21 10.87 19.49 -7.90
N SER A 22 9.63 18.96 -7.91
CA SER A 22 8.81 18.73 -6.71
C SER A 22 9.44 17.67 -5.82
N THR A 23 9.71 16.48 -6.36
CA THR A 23 10.35 15.37 -5.65
C THR A 23 11.67 15.79 -5.02
N ILE A 24 12.49 16.55 -5.75
CA ILE A 24 13.77 17.07 -5.27
C ILE A 24 13.59 18.04 -4.10
N LYS A 25 12.55 18.88 -4.13
CA LYS A 25 12.23 19.78 -3.01
C LYS A 25 11.88 18.99 -1.76
N ASP A 26 11.08 17.94 -1.91
CA ASP A 26 10.62 17.11 -0.80
C ASP A 26 11.78 16.32 -0.20
N TRP A 27 12.61 15.67 -1.03
CA TRP A 27 13.80 14.95 -0.59
C TRP A 27 14.82 15.86 0.09
N TYR A 28 15.07 17.05 -0.46
CA TYR A 28 15.95 18.03 0.17
C TYR A 28 15.43 18.44 1.55
N ALA A 29 14.13 18.65 1.71
CA ALA A 29 13.54 18.95 3.02
C ALA A 29 13.71 17.80 4.00
N LYS A 30 13.42 16.56 3.60
CA LYS A 30 13.62 15.35 4.43
C LYS A 30 15.06 15.20 4.90
N PHE A 31 16.02 15.39 3.99
CA PHE A 31 17.44 15.34 4.31
C PHE A 31 17.84 16.42 5.33
N ARG A 32 17.27 17.62 5.25
CA ARG A 32 17.47 18.70 6.23
C ARG A 32 16.89 18.38 7.61
N TYR A 33 15.87 17.53 7.67
CA TYR A 33 15.30 17.01 8.92
C TYR A 33 16.00 15.72 9.42
N ALA A 34 17.15 15.36 8.83
CA ALA A 34 17.88 14.12 9.13
C ALA A 34 17.05 12.83 8.96
N GLU A 35 16.00 12.87 8.13
CA GLU A 35 15.28 11.67 7.71
C GLU A 35 16.12 10.97 6.64
N THR A 36 16.83 9.91 7.03
CA THR A 36 17.72 9.12 6.15
C THR A 36 17.05 7.86 5.61
N SER A 37 15.79 7.60 5.96
CA SER A 37 15.07 6.45 5.43
C SER A 37 14.87 6.62 3.91
N THR A 38 15.31 5.62 3.17
CA THR A 38 15.06 5.49 1.74
C THR A 38 13.78 4.73 1.44
N GLU A 39 13.14 4.15 2.46
CA GLU A 39 11.89 3.44 2.32
C GLU A 39 10.75 4.41 2.00
N ASN A 40 9.80 3.94 1.20
CA ASN A 40 8.58 4.70 1.00
C ASN A 40 7.80 4.73 2.32
N GLY A 41 7.34 5.92 2.72
CA GLY A 41 6.37 6.03 3.81
C GLY A 41 5.10 5.23 3.51
N GLU A 42 4.29 5.00 4.54
CA GLU A 42 3.02 4.32 4.39
C GLU A 42 2.20 4.97 3.28
N ARG A 43 1.90 4.20 2.24
CA ARG A 43 1.11 4.69 1.12
C ARG A 43 -0.35 4.62 1.51
N SER A 44 -1.06 5.73 1.39
CA SER A 44 -2.51 5.72 1.37
C SER A 44 -2.95 4.85 0.18
N GLY A 45 -3.51 3.69 0.48
CA GLY A 45 -4.05 2.73 -0.47
C GLY A 45 -5.34 2.13 0.07
N ARG A 46 -5.93 1.21 -0.69
CA ARG A 46 -7.18 0.52 -0.32
C ARG A 46 -7.08 -0.05 1.11
N PRO A 47 -8.07 0.19 2.01
CA PRO A 47 -7.92 -0.15 3.43
C PRO A 47 -7.62 -1.64 3.65
N LYS A 48 -6.66 -1.92 4.53
CA LYS A 48 -6.39 -3.23 5.14
C LYS A 48 -7.51 -3.68 6.10
N GLU A 49 -8.42 -2.77 6.46
CA GLU A 49 -9.50 -2.98 7.45
C GLU A 49 -10.43 -4.15 7.16
N ILE A 50 -10.52 -4.62 5.91
CA ILE A 50 -11.34 -5.80 5.57
C ILE A 50 -10.53 -7.10 5.72
N VAL A 51 -9.21 -7.07 5.54
CA VAL A 51 -8.33 -8.24 5.71
C VAL A 51 -7.81 -8.23 7.15
N THR A 52 -8.73 -8.31 8.10
CA THR A 52 -8.40 -8.52 9.51
C THR A 52 -8.50 -10.00 9.85
N ASP A 53 -7.81 -10.42 10.91
CA ASP A 53 -7.82 -11.81 11.35
C ASP A 53 -9.25 -12.30 11.68
N GLU A 54 -10.12 -11.41 12.17
CA GLU A 54 -11.53 -11.73 12.43
C GLU A 54 -12.29 -12.07 11.15
N ASN A 55 -12.15 -11.25 10.10
CA ASN A 55 -12.84 -11.47 8.83
C ASN A 55 -12.30 -12.72 8.10
N ILE A 56 -10.99 -12.98 8.20
CA ILE A 56 -10.37 -14.21 7.66
C ILE A 56 -10.97 -15.43 8.36
N LEU A 57 -11.02 -15.41 9.70
CA LEU A 57 -11.56 -16.50 10.50
C LEU A 57 -13.05 -16.73 10.24
N GLU A 58 -13.83 -15.65 10.07
CA GLU A 58 -15.26 -15.74 9.81
C GLU A 58 -15.54 -16.35 8.42
N ILE A 59 -14.85 -15.91 7.38
CA ILE A 59 -14.96 -16.51 6.03
C ILE A 59 -14.51 -17.97 6.06
N HIS A 60 -13.41 -18.30 6.74
CA HIS A 60 -12.94 -19.68 6.87
C HIS A 60 -14.00 -20.58 7.53
N LYS A 61 -14.67 -20.09 8.58
CA LYS A 61 -15.79 -20.81 9.23
C LYS A 61 -16.98 -20.98 8.29
N MET A 62 -17.37 -19.96 7.55
CA MET A 62 -18.47 -20.05 6.58
C MET A 62 -18.19 -21.11 5.51
N ILE A 63 -16.99 -21.11 4.91
CA ILE A 63 -16.58 -22.08 3.89
C ILE A 63 -16.51 -23.51 4.43
N LEU A 64 -15.99 -23.70 5.66
CA LEU A 64 -15.97 -25.03 6.30
C LEU A 64 -17.37 -25.56 6.59
N ASN A 65 -18.31 -24.69 6.97
CA ASN A 65 -19.69 -25.08 7.26
C ASN A 65 -20.45 -25.43 5.98
N ASP A 66 -20.24 -24.68 4.90
CA ASP A 66 -20.83 -24.99 3.59
C ASP A 66 -19.85 -24.69 2.44
N ARG A 67 -19.26 -25.77 1.91
CA ARG A 67 -18.28 -25.71 0.82
C ARG A 67 -18.89 -25.24 -0.52
N LYS A 68 -20.22 -25.14 -0.64
CA LYS A 68 -20.92 -24.71 -1.87
C LYS A 68 -21.33 -23.23 -1.84
N LEU A 69 -20.98 -22.49 -0.78
CA LEU A 69 -21.26 -21.05 -0.68
C LEU A 69 -20.69 -20.26 -1.85
N LYS A 70 -21.49 -19.34 -2.39
CA LYS A 70 -21.05 -18.38 -3.40
C LYS A 70 -20.44 -17.17 -2.70
N ARG A 71 -19.48 -16.52 -3.37
CA ARG A 71 -18.84 -15.30 -2.86
C ARG A 71 -19.82 -14.18 -2.50
N ASN A 72 -20.96 -14.07 -3.20
CA ASN A 72 -21.99 -13.08 -2.86
C ASN A 72 -22.62 -13.36 -1.50
N GLU A 73 -22.84 -14.63 -1.17
CA GLU A 73 -23.47 -15.07 0.08
C GLU A 73 -22.53 -14.88 1.28
N ILE A 74 -21.22 -14.85 1.04
CA ILE A 74 -20.20 -14.48 2.03
C ILE A 74 -20.07 -12.95 2.14
N ALA A 75 -20.17 -12.24 1.03
CA ALA A 75 -19.96 -10.79 0.97
C ALA A 75 -21.08 -9.98 1.65
N GLU A 76 -22.33 -10.41 1.50
CA GLU A 76 -23.50 -9.73 2.10
C GLU A 76 -23.45 -9.62 3.63
N PRO A 77 -23.27 -10.71 4.41
CA PRO A 77 -23.24 -10.63 5.88
C PRO A 77 -22.04 -9.80 6.38
N LEU A 78 -20.90 -9.90 5.70
CA LEU A 78 -19.67 -9.16 6.03
C LEU A 78 -19.67 -7.71 5.51
N LYS A 79 -20.75 -7.26 4.86
CA LYS A 79 -20.88 -5.93 4.23
C LYS A 79 -19.65 -5.56 3.40
N THR A 80 -19.11 -6.54 2.68
CA THR A 80 -17.89 -6.40 1.88
C THR A 80 -18.20 -6.64 0.41
N SER A 81 -17.21 -6.48 -0.46
CA SER A 81 -17.37 -6.80 -1.87
C SER A 81 -16.91 -8.22 -2.18
N THR A 82 -17.45 -8.80 -3.24
CA THR A 82 -17.07 -10.14 -3.72
C THR A 82 -15.60 -10.23 -4.12
N GLU A 83 -15.04 -9.13 -4.64
CA GLU A 83 -13.60 -9.00 -4.89
C GLU A 83 -12.78 -9.14 -3.60
N ARG A 84 -13.27 -8.60 -2.48
CA ARG A 84 -12.58 -8.69 -1.19
C ARG A 84 -12.64 -10.09 -0.63
N VAL A 85 -13.78 -10.77 -0.75
CA VAL A 85 -13.90 -12.19 -0.41
C VAL A 85 -12.88 -13.00 -1.21
N ALA A 86 -12.79 -12.79 -2.53
CA ALA A 86 -11.81 -13.47 -3.37
C ALA A 86 -10.36 -13.18 -2.95
N HIS A 87 -10.06 -11.96 -2.49
CA HIS A 87 -8.74 -11.62 -1.97
C HIS A 87 -8.46 -12.28 -0.61
N ILE A 88 -9.46 -12.40 0.27
CA ILE A 88 -9.31 -13.05 1.58
C ILE A 88 -9.19 -14.57 1.46
N GLU A 89 -9.89 -15.19 0.51
CA GLU A 89 -9.77 -16.63 0.21
C GLU A 89 -8.33 -17.06 -0.10
N VAL A 90 -7.43 -16.16 -0.48
CA VAL A 90 -5.99 -16.45 -0.69
C VAL A 90 -5.26 -16.75 0.64
N TYR A 91 -5.82 -16.33 1.76
CA TYR A 91 -5.25 -16.47 3.12
C TYR A 91 -5.90 -17.60 3.93
N ILE A 92 -6.85 -18.34 3.33
CA ILE A 92 -7.65 -19.43 3.92
C ILE A 92 -7.17 -20.76 3.33
#